data_AF-A0A0G1U3T6-F1
#
_entry.id   AF-A0A0G1U3T6-F1
#
_cell.length_a   1.000
_cell.length_b   1.000
_cell.length_c   1.000
_cell.angle_alpha   90.00
_cell.angle_beta   90.00
_cell.angle_gamma   90.00
#
_symmetry.space_group_name_H-M   'P 1'
#
loop_
_entity.id
_entity.type
_entity.pdbx_description
1 polymer ?
#
loop_
_entity_poly.entity_id
_entity_poly.type
_entity_poly.pdbx_seq_one_letter_code
_entity_poly.pdbx_strand_id
1 'polypeptide(L)'
;MDYTIDAKNQNMGRLATEIATILQGKKNPNYEPRLAGEDRVIVKNIDGMTVSGKKETDKVYYHHTGYMGGLKEETYEEVVAKKGKQEVLRRAVMRMLPKNRLQVPRMKRLIIE
;
A
#
# COMPACT_ATOMS: atom_id res chain seq x y z
N MET A 1 3.11 0.59 -18.81
CA MET A 1 2.18 1.73 -18.98
C MET A 1 2.03 2.43 -17.64
N ASP A 2 1.79 3.75 -17.64
CA ASP A 2 1.65 4.52 -16.40
C ASP A 2 0.17 4.69 -16.07
N TYR A 3 -0.23 4.28 -14.87
CA TYR A 3 -1.59 4.40 -14.35
C TYR A 3 -1.63 5.50 -13.30
N THR A 4 -2.37 6.57 -13.57
CA THR A 4 -2.61 7.64 -12.59
C THR A 4 -3.93 7.39 -11.87
N ILE A 5 -3.90 7.33 -10.55
CA ILE A 5 -5.08 7.11 -9.70
C ILE A 5 -5.21 8.27 -8.72
N ASP A 6 -6.40 8.87 -8.65
CA ASP A 6 -6.75 9.85 -7.64
C ASP A 6 -7.26 9.16 -6.37
N ALA A 7 -6.60 9.40 -5.23
CA ALA A 7 -6.96 8.82 -3.94
C ALA A 7 -8.11 9.57 -3.24
N LYS A 8 -8.54 10.73 -3.75
CA LYS A 8 -9.60 11.54 -3.14
C LYS A 8 -10.92 10.78 -3.04
N ASN A 9 -11.52 10.76 -1.85
CA ASN A 9 -12.77 10.04 -1.53
C ASN A 9 -12.72 8.52 -1.74
N GLN A 10 -11.54 7.95 -1.98
CA GLN A 10 -11.37 6.51 -2.10
C GLN A 10 -11.07 5.89 -0.73
N ASN A 11 -11.62 4.69 -0.52
CA ASN A 11 -11.31 3.92 0.69
C ASN A 11 -9.95 3.24 0.51
N MET A 12 -9.05 3.45 1.47
CA MET A 12 -7.67 2.95 1.47
C MET A 12 -7.53 1.48 1.05
N GLY A 13 -8.39 0.59 1.58
CA GLY A 13 -8.30 -0.85 1.28
C GLY A 13 -8.68 -1.20 -0.17
N ARG A 14 -9.72 -0.55 -0.70
CA ARG A 14 -10.17 -0.78 -2.09
C ARG A 14 -9.13 -0.24 -3.07
N LEU A 15 -8.64 0.97 -2.80
CA LEU A 15 -7.57 1.60 -3.55
C LEU A 15 -6.31 0.71 -3.58
N ALA A 16 -5.87 0.20 -2.43
CA ALA A 16 -4.71 -0.68 -2.35
C ALA A 16 -4.87 -1.97 -3.18
N THR A 17 -6.09 -2.51 -3.25
CA THR A 17 -6.38 -3.75 -3.99
C THR A 17 -6.26 -3.53 -5.50
N GLU A 18 -6.80 -2.41 -5.99
CA GLU A 18 -6.67 -2.04 -7.39
C GLU A 18 -5.20 -1.81 -7.75
N ILE A 19 -4.47 -1.03 -6.95
CA ILE A 19 -3.05 -0.78 -7.15
C ILE A 19 -2.26 -2.09 -7.21
N ALA A 20 -2.48 -3.00 -6.25
CA ALA A 20 -1.78 -4.28 -6.21
C ALA A 20 -2.08 -5.16 -7.44
N THR A 21 -3.28 -5.05 -8.03
CA THR A 21 -3.67 -5.77 -9.24
C THR A 21 -2.93 -5.22 -10.46
N ILE A 22 -2.82 -3.90 -10.56
CA ILE A 22 -2.09 -3.22 -11.64
C ILE A 22 -0.59 -3.51 -11.53
N LEU A 23 0.00 -3.41 -10.32
CA LEU A 23 1.42 -3.68 -10.10
C LEU A 23 1.81 -5.14 -10.39
N GLN A 24 0.86 -6.07 -10.29
CA GLN A 24 1.08 -7.46 -10.71
C GLN A 24 1.06 -7.63 -12.23
N GLY A 25 0.53 -6.67 -12.98
CA GLY A 25 0.34 -6.74 -14.44
C GLY A 25 -0.92 -7.50 -14.84
N LYS A 26 -1.85 -7.78 -13.92
CA LYS A 26 -3.05 -8.60 -14.18
C LYS A 26 -4.07 -7.94 -15.12
N LYS A 27 -3.96 -6.62 -15.37
CA LYS A 27 -4.78 -5.92 -16.37
C LYS A 27 -4.27 -6.13 -17.81
N ASN A 28 -3.02 -6.60 -17.98
CA ASN A 28 -2.45 -6.86 -19.29
C ASN A 28 -2.76 -8.32 -19.72
N PRO A 29 -3.25 -8.55 -20.95
CA PRO A 29 -3.45 -9.91 -21.49
C PRO A 29 -2.20 -10.78 -21.46
N ASN A 30 -1.02 -10.18 -21.56
CA ASN A 30 0.28 -10.88 -21.52
C ASN A 30 0.78 -11.12 -20.08
N TYR A 31 -0.13 -11.24 -19.11
CA TYR A 31 0.24 -11.45 -17.72
C TYR A 31 0.98 -12.78 -17.52
N GLU A 32 2.24 -12.71 -17.10
CA GLU A 32 3.04 -13.86 -16.68
C GLU A 32 3.37 -13.76 -15.19
N PRO A 33 2.95 -14.74 -14.35
CA PRO A 33 3.12 -14.66 -12.89
C PRO A 33 4.58 -14.66 -12.43
N ARG A 34 5.49 -15.22 -13.25
CA ARG A 34 6.95 -15.26 -13.01
C ARG A 34 7.62 -13.90 -13.20
N LEU A 35 7.01 -13.00 -13.97
CA LEU A 35 7.54 -11.68 -14.24
C LEU A 35 6.99 -10.65 -13.25
N ALA A 36 7.74 -9.57 -13.04
CA ALA A 36 7.33 -8.49 -12.14
C ALA A 36 6.17 -7.65 -12.72
N GLY A 37 5.83 -7.81 -14.01
CA GLY A 37 5.05 -6.84 -14.78
C GLY A 37 5.90 -5.65 -15.22
N GLU A 38 5.31 -4.67 -15.89
CA GLU A 38 6.01 -3.45 -16.37
C GLU A 38 5.30 -2.15 -15.97
N ASP A 39 4.05 -2.26 -15.52
CA ASP A 39 3.21 -1.11 -15.24
C ASP A 39 3.62 -0.37 -13.96
N ARG A 40 3.48 0.96 -14.00
CA ARG A 40 3.71 1.86 -12.88
C ARG A 40 2.39 2.46 -12.44
N VAL A 41 2.29 2.73 -11.14
CA VAL A 41 1.09 3.35 -10.57
C VAL A 41 1.51 4.62 -9.87
N ILE A 42 0.93 5.75 -10.29
CA ILE A 42 1.11 7.07 -9.72
C ILE A 42 -0.17 7.42 -8.97
N VAL A 43 -0.07 7.52 -7.64
CA VAL A 43 -1.20 7.89 -6.78
C VAL A 43 -1.09 9.37 -6.45
N LYS A 44 -2.16 10.13 -6.69
CA LYS A 44 -2.26 11.57 -6.39
C LYS A 44 -3.25 11.83 -5.26
N ASN A 45 -3.12 12.99 -4.62
CA ASN A 45 -4.03 13.49 -3.57
C ASN A 45 -4.22 12.50 -2.40
N ILE A 46 -3.12 11.94 -1.90
CA ILE A 46 -3.15 10.91 -0.86
C ILE A 46 -3.91 11.35 0.41
N ASP A 47 -3.90 12.65 0.70
CA ASP A 47 -4.55 13.23 1.88
C ASP A 47 -6.07 13.10 1.84
N GLY A 48 -6.66 13.04 0.64
CA GLY A 48 -8.09 12.82 0.43
C GLY A 48 -8.54 11.36 0.61
N MET A 49 -7.62 10.44 0.90
CA MET A 49 -7.93 9.04 1.18
C MET A 49 -8.65 8.89 2.52
N THR A 50 -9.69 8.07 2.53
CA THR A 50 -10.53 7.84 3.70
C THR A 50 -10.39 6.41 4.22
N VAL A 51 -10.67 6.24 5.51
CA VAL A 51 -10.78 4.93 6.16
C VAL A 51 -12.14 4.85 6.82
N SER A 52 -12.81 3.69 6.73
CA SER A 52 -14.18 3.56 7.24
C SER A 52 -14.23 3.32 8.75
N GLY A 53 -15.25 3.89 9.41
CA GLY A 53 -15.56 3.65 10.83
C GLY A 53 -14.51 4.23 11.77
N LYS A 54 -14.29 3.56 12.92
CA LYS A 54 -13.33 3.99 13.96
C LYS A 54 -11.89 3.52 13.70
N LYS A 55 -11.55 3.21 12.45
CA LYS A 55 -10.23 2.63 12.12
C LYS A 55 -9.09 3.64 12.22
N GLU A 56 -9.37 4.94 12.29
CA GLU A 56 -8.34 5.95 12.53
C GLU A 56 -7.79 5.85 13.95
N THR A 57 -8.65 5.61 14.94
CA THR A 57 -8.28 5.42 16.35
C THR A 57 -7.91 3.98 16.68
N ASP A 58 -8.71 3.02 16.22
CA ASP A 58 -8.68 1.64 16.75
C ASP A 58 -7.64 0.76 16.05
N LYS A 59 -7.16 1.16 14.87
CA LYS A 59 -6.24 0.32 14.09
C LYS A 59 -4.82 0.50 14.61
N VAL A 60 -4.28 -0.58 15.19
CA VAL A 60 -2.89 -0.64 15.65
C VAL A 60 -1.99 -1.35 14.64
N TYR A 61 -0.82 -0.77 14.38
CA TYR A 61 0.28 -1.36 13.64
C TYR A 61 1.31 -1.92 14.61
N TYR A 62 1.55 -3.22 14.49
CA TYR A 62 2.53 -3.94 15.31
C TYR A 62 3.86 -4.13 14.58
N HIS A 63 4.96 -3.94 15.29
CA HIS A 63 6.31 -4.26 14.86
C HIS A 63 7.08 -4.86 16.03
N HIS A 64 7.69 -6.03 15.83
CA HIS A 64 8.49 -6.69 16.87
C HIS A 64 9.96 -6.73 16.45
N THR A 65 10.88 -6.39 17.36
CA THR A 65 12.32 -6.38 17.07
C THR A 65 12.96 -7.77 17.12
N GLY A 66 12.31 -8.73 17.78
CA GLY A 66 12.81 -10.10 17.98
C GLY A 66 13.30 -10.38 19.41
N TYR A 67 13.57 -9.35 20.20
CA TYR A 67 13.92 -9.47 21.62
C TYR A 67 12.68 -9.54 22.52
N MET A 68 12.79 -10.18 23.69
CA MET A 68 11.71 -10.21 24.69
C MET A 68 11.37 -8.77 25.13
N GLY A 69 10.08 -8.42 25.10
CA GLY A 69 9.61 -7.06 25.38
C GLY A 69 9.82 -6.06 24.22
N GLY A 70 10.26 -6.51 23.05
CA GLY A 70 10.56 -5.68 21.88
C GLY A 70 9.36 -5.33 20.99
N LEU A 71 8.12 -5.43 21.51
CA LEU A 71 6.90 -5.10 20.78
C LEU A 71 6.73 -3.58 20.71
N LYS A 72 6.55 -3.06 19.50
CA LYS A 72 6.20 -1.67 19.23
C LYS A 72 4.82 -1.63 18.61
N GLU A 73 3.99 -0.77 19.16
CA GLU A 73 2.61 -0.55 18.73
C GLU A 73 2.49 0.91 18.32
N GLU A 74 1.88 1.16 17.17
CA GLU A 74 1.57 2.51 16.70
C GLU A 74 0.13 2.54 16.20
N THR A 75 -0.69 3.49 16.66
CA THR A 75 -2.05 3.65 16.12
C THR A 75 -2.00 4.20 14.69
N TYR A 76 -3.11 4.10 13.96
CA TYR A 76 -3.18 4.66 12.61
C TYR A 76 -2.95 6.17 12.61
N GLU A 77 -3.57 6.90 13.53
CA GLU A 77 -3.33 8.33 13.71
C GLU A 77 -1.86 8.65 13.96
N GLU A 78 -1.18 7.91 14.84
CA GLU A 78 0.24 8.11 15.12
C GLU A 78 1.12 7.86 13.88
N VAL A 79 0.84 6.82 13.11
CA VAL A 79 1.58 6.54 11.88
C VAL A 79 1.37 7.64 10.86
N VAL A 80 0.14 8.13 10.70
CA VAL A 80 -0.18 9.23 9.80
C VAL A 80 0.50 10.52 10.24
N ALA A 81 0.50 10.83 11.53
CA ALA A 81 1.17 12.02 12.07
C ALA A 81 2.70 11.97 11.87
N LYS A 82 3.33 10.81 12.03
CA LYS A 82 4.79 10.66 11.91
C LYS A 82 5.29 10.50 10.47
N LYS A 83 4.54 9.77 9.63
CA LYS A 83 5.02 9.28 8.32
C LYS A 83 4.07 9.60 7.15
N GLY A 84 2.93 10.21 7.42
CA GLY A 84 1.92 10.54 6.42
C GLY A 84 1.04 9.36 5.99
N LYS A 85 -0.03 9.67 5.26
CA LYS A 85 -0.93 8.65 4.68
C LYS A 85 -0.26 7.82 3.59
N GLN A 86 0.83 8.31 2.98
CA GLN A 86 1.61 7.55 1.99
C GLN A 86 2.11 6.22 2.56
N GLU A 87 2.67 6.24 3.78
CA GLU A 87 3.22 5.05 4.41
C GLU A 87 2.12 4.02 4.73
N VAL A 88 0.94 4.49 5.12
CA VAL A 88 -0.20 3.61 5.36
C VAL A 88 -0.64 2.90 4.08
N LEU A 89 -0.78 3.65 2.97
CA LEU A 89 -1.12 3.05 1.68
C LEU A 89 -0.03 2.09 1.21
N ARG A 90 1.26 2.48 1.35
CA ARG A 90 2.40 1.65 0.99
C ARG A 90 2.40 0.32 1.74
N ARG A 91 2.15 0.33 3.05
CA ARG A 91 2.02 -0.89 3.87
C ARG A 91 0.84 -1.75 3.43
N ALA A 92 -0.30 -1.12 3.11
CA ALA A 92 -1.48 -1.83 2.64
C ALA A 92 -1.21 -2.54 1.31
N VAL A 93 -0.67 -1.84 0.31
CA VAL A 93 -0.31 -2.40 -1.00
C VAL A 93 0.73 -3.50 -0.85
N MET A 94 1.78 -3.28 -0.04
CA MET A 94 2.81 -4.29 0.18
C MET A 94 2.23 -5.60 0.72
N ARG A 95 1.27 -5.52 1.66
CA ARG A 95 0.59 -6.70 2.22
C ARG A 95 -0.36 -7.39 1.23
N MET A 96 -0.82 -6.71 0.19
CA MET A 96 -1.67 -7.28 -0.86
C MET A 96 -0.87 -7.95 -2.00
N LEU A 97 0.42 -7.66 -2.10
CA LEU A 97 1.29 -8.32 -3.07
C LEU A 97 1.73 -9.72 -2.61
N PRO A 98 1.93 -10.68 -3.53
CA PRO A 98 2.50 -11.98 -3.21
C PRO A 98 3.87 -11.85 -2.52
N LYS A 99 4.07 -12.61 -1.44
CA LYS A 99 5.32 -12.60 -0.66
C LYS A 99 6.41 -13.40 -1.37
N ASN A 100 7.06 -12.78 -2.35
CA ASN A 100 8.16 -13.37 -3.10
C ASN A 100 9.19 -12.31 -3.51
N ARG A 101 10.24 -12.72 -4.23
CA ARG A 101 11.32 -11.82 -4.70
C ARG A 101 10.82 -10.71 -5.65
N LEU A 102 9.62 -10.86 -6.23
CA LEU A 102 9.00 -9.86 -7.12
C LEU A 102 8.26 -8.76 -6.35
N GLN A 103 8.01 -8.93 -5.05
CA GLN A 103 7.33 -7.92 -4.24
C GLN A 103 8.09 -6.60 -4.20
N VAL A 104 9.40 -6.65 -3.96
CA VAL A 104 10.27 -5.47 -3.92
C VAL A 104 10.29 -4.70 -5.25
N PRO A 105 10.54 -5.32 -6.42
CA PRO A 105 10.51 -4.59 -7.68
C PRO A 105 9.11 -4.05 -8.02
N ARG A 106 8.02 -4.75 -7.67
CA ARG A 106 6.65 -4.24 -7.82
C ARG A 106 6.40 -3.00 -6.95
N MET A 107 6.83 -3.02 -5.69
CA MET A 107 6.69 -1.88 -4.79
C MET A 107 7.50 -0.67 -5.24
N LYS A 108 8.64 -0.85 -5.91
CA LYS A 108 9.42 0.26 -6.49
C LYS A 108 8.70 1.00 -7.62
N ARG A 109 7.68 0.40 -8.22
CA ARG A 109 6.86 1.00 -9.29
C ARG A 109 5.63 1.73 -8.78
N LEU A 110 5.37 1.68 -7.49
CA LEU A 110 4.38 2.52 -6.83
C LEU A 110 5.02 3.87 -6.52
N ILE A 111 4.50 4.92 -7.14
CA ILE A 111 4.88 6.31 -6.91
C ILE A 111 3.68 6.99 -6.25
N ILE A 112 3.93 7.69 -5.14
CA ILE A 112 2.89 8.41 -4.41
C ILE A 112 3.30 9.88 -4.40
N GLU A 113 2.44 10.73 -4.96
CA GLU A 113 2.54 12.19 -5.00
C GLU A 113 1.60 12.82 -3.98
#